data_AF-A0A925UR40-F1
#
_entry.id   AF-A0A925UR40-F1
#
_cell.length_a   1.000
_cell.length_b   1.000
_cell.length_c   1.000
_cell.angle_alpha   90.00
_cell.angle_beta   90.00
_cell.angle_gamma   90.00
#
_symmetry.space_group_name_H-M   'P 1'
#
loop_
_entity.id
_entity.type
_entity.pdbx_description
1 polymer ?
#
loop_
_entity_poly.entity_id
_entity_poly.type
_entity_poly.pdbx_seq_one_letter_code
_entity_poly.pdbx_strand_id
1 'polypeptide(L)'
;MLKGKKVIIIGDKDGIPAPTIGACLKTVGVEVVFSVTTCFTCSLAGAMDIENQQRIKDLASQYGEGNLAVILGGGDVETCSITAETISAGDITEVGPLAGVSLGIPVYHIFEPEIRNECDLRVYEERCAIMEMVLDVDKIVNEVRHIRLQYAQI
;
A
#
# COMPACT_ATOMS: atom_id res chain seq x y z
N MET A 1 -8.87 -10.71 -6.95
CA MET A 1 -9.04 -9.28 -6.66
C MET A 1 -8.03 -8.42 -7.42
N LEU A 2 -6.75 -8.80 -7.45
CA LEU A 2 -5.71 -8.02 -8.16
C LEU A 2 -5.63 -8.31 -9.67
N LYS A 3 -6.26 -9.40 -10.14
CA LYS A 3 -6.24 -9.80 -11.54
C LYS A 3 -6.83 -8.69 -12.45
N GLY A 4 -6.01 -8.23 -13.39
CA GLY A 4 -6.39 -7.16 -14.33
C GLY A 4 -6.18 -5.74 -13.79
N LYS A 5 -5.83 -5.58 -12.51
CA LYS A 5 -5.40 -4.30 -11.95
C LYS A 5 -3.89 -4.12 -12.10
N LYS A 6 -3.48 -2.86 -12.18
CA LYS A 6 -2.08 -2.43 -12.07
C LYS A 6 -1.79 -2.14 -10.60
N VAL A 7 -0.69 -2.65 -10.08
CA VAL A 7 -0.36 -2.55 -8.65
C VAL A 7 0.74 -1.55 -8.40
N ILE A 8 0.53 -0.73 -7.38
CA ILE A 8 1.54 0.12 -6.77
C ILE A 8 1.95 -0.53 -5.44
N ILE A 9 3.25 -0.59 -5.18
CA ILE A 9 3.79 -1.14 -3.93
C ILE A 9 4.43 0.00 -3.13
N ILE A 10 3.95 0.20 -1.90
CA ILE A 10 4.61 1.07 -0.92
C ILE A 10 5.09 0.17 0.22
N GLY A 11 6.36 -0.22 0.15
CA GLY A 11 7.01 -1.01 1.20
C GLY A 11 7.60 -0.12 2.30
N ASP A 12 7.98 -0.73 3.40
CA ASP A 12 8.58 -0.06 4.56
C ASP A 12 9.90 -0.73 4.93
N LYS A 13 10.90 0.08 5.31
CA LYS A 13 12.17 -0.41 5.85
C LYS A 13 11.97 -1.18 7.15
N ASP A 14 11.05 -0.72 8.01
CA ASP A 14 10.80 -1.28 9.34
C ASP A 14 9.66 -2.32 9.35
N GLY A 15 8.96 -2.47 8.21
CA GLY A 15 7.96 -3.50 7.95
C GLY A 15 8.40 -4.48 6.87
N ILE A 16 7.62 -4.57 5.79
CA ILE A 16 7.90 -5.36 4.60
C ILE A 16 8.39 -4.44 3.48
N PRO A 17 9.63 -4.61 2.97
CA PRO A 17 10.15 -3.78 1.91
C PRO A 17 9.52 -4.13 0.54
N ALA A 18 9.48 -3.17 -0.38
CA ALA A 18 8.80 -3.33 -1.67
C ALA A 18 9.34 -4.48 -2.54
N PRO A 19 10.65 -4.77 -2.59
CA PRO A 19 11.16 -5.95 -3.29
C PRO A 19 10.60 -7.28 -2.75
N THR A 20 10.31 -7.35 -1.46
CA THR A 20 9.68 -8.54 -0.84
C THR A 20 8.25 -8.69 -1.31
N ILE A 21 7.44 -7.62 -1.23
CA ILE A 21 6.06 -7.63 -1.72
C ILE A 21 6.02 -7.96 -3.22
N GLY A 22 6.90 -7.34 -4.00
CA GLY A 22 7.00 -7.58 -5.43
C GLY A 22 7.36 -9.02 -5.77
N ALA A 23 8.18 -9.70 -4.96
CA ALA A 23 8.47 -11.12 -5.14
C ALA A 23 7.23 -11.99 -4.91
N CYS A 24 6.43 -11.69 -3.89
CA CYS A 24 5.16 -12.38 -3.63
C CYS A 24 4.18 -12.18 -4.80
N LEU A 25 4.02 -10.94 -5.28
CA LEU A 25 3.07 -10.60 -6.35
C LEU A 25 3.49 -11.09 -7.74
N LYS A 26 4.79 -11.27 -8.01
CA LYS A 26 5.29 -11.83 -9.28
C LYS A 26 4.69 -13.20 -9.58
N THR A 27 4.40 -13.99 -8.54
CA THR A 27 3.84 -15.34 -8.69
C THR A 27 2.39 -15.34 -9.18
N VAL A 28 1.69 -14.21 -9.05
CA VAL A 28 0.27 -14.04 -9.37
C VAL A 28 0.06 -13.40 -10.76
N GLY A 29 1.14 -12.99 -11.43
CA GLY A 29 1.08 -12.39 -12.78
C GLY A 29 0.49 -10.98 -12.80
N VAL A 30 0.55 -10.26 -11.67
CA VAL A 30 0.08 -8.88 -11.56
C VAL A 30 1.15 -7.91 -12.08
N GLU A 31 0.72 -6.87 -12.80
CA GLU A 31 1.63 -5.84 -13.32
C GLU A 31 1.91 -4.80 -12.24
N VAL A 32 3.13 -4.79 -11.71
CA VAL A 32 3.61 -3.76 -10.78
C VAL A 32 4.11 -2.56 -11.59
N VAL A 33 3.41 -1.43 -11.51
CA VAL A 33 3.72 -0.21 -12.28
C VAL A 33 4.54 0.82 -11.50
N PHE A 34 4.58 0.68 -10.18
CA PHE A 34 5.43 1.47 -9.31
C PHE A 34 5.71 0.70 -8.02
N SER A 35 6.94 0.81 -7.52
CA SER A 35 7.33 0.19 -6.26
C SER A 35 8.40 1.03 -5.58
N VAL A 36 8.19 1.36 -4.31
CA VAL A 36 9.15 2.12 -3.50
C VAL A 36 9.16 1.57 -2.08
N THR A 37 10.33 1.56 -1.44
CA THR A 37 10.43 1.30 0.01
C THR A 37 10.70 2.64 0.69
N THR A 38 9.80 3.05 1.57
CA THR A 38 9.88 4.32 2.30
C THR A 38 10.41 4.07 3.71
N CYS A 39 10.91 5.14 4.34
CA CYS A 39 11.29 5.16 5.73
C CYS A 39 10.41 6.20 6.42
N PHE A 40 9.28 5.77 6.98
CA PHE A 40 8.27 6.69 7.51
C PHE A 40 8.71 7.42 8.78
N THR A 41 9.68 6.87 9.51
CA THR A 41 10.36 7.58 10.62
C THR A 41 11.17 8.80 10.17
N CYS A 42 11.45 8.93 8.86
CA CYS A 42 12.16 10.07 8.30
C CYS A 42 11.24 11.17 7.75
N SER A 43 9.91 10.95 7.70
CA SER A 43 8.96 11.97 7.23
C SER A 43 8.28 12.69 8.40
N LEU A 44 7.83 13.92 8.15
CA LEU A 44 7.10 14.70 9.13
C LEU A 44 5.78 14.00 9.45
N ALA A 45 5.65 13.50 10.69
CA ALA A 45 4.47 12.83 11.21
C ALA A 45 3.99 11.62 10.37
N GLY A 46 4.90 10.87 9.76
CA GLY A 46 4.54 9.69 8.96
C GLY A 46 3.89 10.00 7.61
N ALA A 47 3.84 11.29 7.21
CA ALA A 47 3.26 11.69 5.93
C ALA A 47 4.02 11.08 4.73
N MET A 48 3.28 10.77 3.67
CA MET A 48 3.86 10.34 2.40
C MET A 48 4.61 11.50 1.74
N ASP A 49 5.80 11.25 1.21
CA ASP A 49 6.57 12.26 0.49
C ASP A 49 5.87 12.74 -0.79
N ILE A 50 6.11 14.01 -1.12
CA ILE A 50 5.50 14.71 -2.26
C ILE A 50 5.82 14.03 -3.59
N GLU A 51 7.00 13.42 -3.73
CA GLU A 51 7.40 12.74 -4.97
C GLU A 51 6.55 11.50 -5.21
N ASN A 52 6.32 10.69 -4.17
CA ASN A 52 5.44 9.53 -4.22
C ASN A 52 3.99 9.92 -4.43
N GLN A 53 3.51 10.99 -3.77
CA GLN A 53 2.19 11.54 -4.04
C GLN A 53 2.00 11.92 -5.52
N GLN A 54 2.96 12.66 -6.09
CA GLN A 54 2.92 13.05 -7.50
C GLN A 54 2.93 11.81 -8.40
N ARG A 55 3.79 10.83 -8.09
CA ARG A 55 3.90 9.62 -8.88
C ARG A 55 2.60 8.82 -8.89
N ILE A 56 1.93 8.68 -7.75
CA ILE A 56 0.64 8.00 -7.64
C ILE A 56 -0.43 8.76 -8.43
N LYS A 57 -0.46 10.09 -8.33
CA LYS A 57 -1.39 10.94 -9.09
C LYS A 57 -1.22 10.80 -10.61
N ASP A 58 0.03 10.74 -11.08
CA ASP A 58 0.32 10.55 -12.51
C ASP A 58 -0.15 9.17 -12.98
N LEU A 59 0.08 8.12 -12.18
CA LEU A 59 -0.38 6.76 -12.49
C LEU A 59 -1.91 6.67 -12.52
N ALA A 60 -2.59 7.34 -11.59
CA ALA A 60 -4.04 7.44 -11.57
C ALA A 60 -4.58 8.10 -12.85
N SER A 61 -3.94 9.19 -13.28
CA SER A 61 -4.27 9.87 -14.54
C SER A 61 -3.99 9.00 -15.78
N GLN A 62 -2.90 8.23 -15.75
CA GLN A 62 -2.46 7.40 -16.87
C GLN A 62 -3.32 6.14 -17.05
N TYR A 63 -3.67 5.47 -15.96
CA TYR A 63 -4.31 4.15 -15.99
C TYR A 63 -5.76 4.16 -15.56
N GLY A 64 -6.24 5.23 -14.94
CA GLY A 64 -7.55 5.31 -14.30
C GLY A 64 -7.54 4.70 -12.89
N GLU A 65 -8.11 5.42 -11.93
CA GLU A 65 -8.17 5.04 -10.51
C GLU A 65 -8.76 3.65 -10.29
N GLY A 66 -9.86 3.32 -10.99
CA GLY A 66 -10.51 2.01 -10.89
C GLY A 66 -9.65 0.83 -11.38
N ASN A 67 -8.59 1.09 -12.15
CA ASN A 67 -7.66 0.06 -12.63
C ASN A 67 -6.44 -0.12 -11.72
N LEU A 68 -6.32 0.69 -10.66
CA LEU A 68 -5.21 0.62 -9.71
C LEU A 68 -5.62 -0.10 -8.41
N ALA A 69 -4.60 -0.61 -7.73
CA ALA A 69 -4.64 -0.99 -6.32
C ALA A 69 -3.26 -0.74 -5.70
N VAL A 70 -3.23 -0.43 -4.41
CA VAL A 70 -1.98 -0.25 -3.65
C VAL A 70 -1.81 -1.37 -2.64
N ILE A 71 -0.60 -1.92 -2.56
CA ILE A 71 -0.20 -2.88 -1.53
C ILE A 71 0.85 -2.24 -0.61
N LEU A 72 0.51 -2.12 0.67
CA LEU A 72 1.35 -1.60 1.73
C LEU A 72 2.15 -2.71 2.40
N GLY A 73 3.35 -2.36 2.84
CA GLY A 73 4.17 -3.15 3.74
C GLY A 73 4.54 -2.43 5.03
N GLY A 74 3.76 -1.45 5.47
CA GLY A 74 4.06 -0.66 6.67
C GLY A 74 4.15 -1.53 7.94
N GLY A 75 5.12 -1.23 8.81
CA GLY A 75 5.29 -1.93 10.08
C GLY A 75 4.44 -1.38 11.23
N ASP A 76 3.86 -0.20 11.04
CA ASP A 76 3.16 0.57 12.08
C ASP A 76 1.74 0.95 11.64
N VAL A 77 0.80 0.91 12.59
CA VAL A 77 -0.64 1.13 12.36
C VAL A 77 -0.90 2.57 11.92
N GLU A 78 -0.32 3.54 12.64
CA GLU A 78 -0.54 4.97 12.38
C GLU A 78 -0.02 5.33 10.98
N THR A 79 1.20 4.88 10.67
CA THR A 79 1.82 5.07 9.36
C THR A 79 1.01 4.44 8.22
N CYS A 80 0.52 3.21 8.41
CA CYS A 80 -0.33 2.54 7.42
C CYS A 80 -1.64 3.30 7.20
N SER A 81 -2.26 3.78 8.29
CA SER A 81 -3.49 4.57 8.23
C SER A 81 -3.30 5.84 7.42
N ILE A 82 -2.29 6.65 7.76
CA ILE A 82 -2.00 7.91 7.07
C ILE A 82 -1.72 7.66 5.59
N THR A 83 -0.90 6.65 5.27
CA THR A 83 -0.58 6.30 3.88
C THR A 83 -1.83 5.87 3.12
N ALA A 84 -2.68 5.03 3.71
CA ALA A 84 -3.91 4.56 3.08
C ALA A 84 -4.91 5.72 2.85
N GLU A 85 -5.02 6.62 3.81
CA GLU A 85 -5.89 7.80 3.73
C GLU A 85 -5.39 8.79 2.68
N THR A 86 -4.10 9.14 2.68
CA THR A 86 -3.50 10.03 1.67
C THR A 86 -3.76 9.55 0.25
N ILE A 87 -3.66 8.23 0.00
CA ILE A 87 -3.88 7.67 -1.34
C ILE A 87 -5.37 7.62 -1.70
N SER A 88 -6.24 7.27 -0.74
CA SER A 88 -7.66 7.03 -1.00
C SER A 88 -8.48 8.33 -0.95
N ALA A 89 -8.36 9.06 0.15
CA ALA A 89 -9.14 10.26 0.47
C ALA A 89 -8.43 11.57 0.12
N GLY A 90 -7.10 11.53 -0.01
CA GLY A 90 -6.27 12.71 -0.23
C GLY A 90 -5.47 13.09 1.01
N ASP A 91 -4.43 13.90 0.81
CA ASP A 91 -3.54 14.33 1.88
C ASP A 91 -4.18 15.41 2.76
N ILE A 92 -4.20 15.20 4.08
CA ILE A 92 -4.82 16.08 5.08
C ILE A 92 -3.94 17.27 5.48
N THR A 93 -2.69 17.33 5.03
CA THR A 93 -1.77 18.43 5.37
C THR A 93 -2.03 19.70 4.56
N GLU A 94 -2.98 19.67 3.62
CA GLU A 94 -3.32 20.78 2.70
C GLU A 94 -2.13 21.26 1.83
N VAL A 95 -1.07 20.46 1.75
CA VAL A 95 0.14 20.76 0.96
C VAL A 95 0.54 19.53 0.15
N GLY A 96 0.82 19.74 -1.14
CA GLY A 96 1.35 18.70 -2.02
C GLY A 96 0.36 18.20 -3.07
N PRO A 97 0.78 17.23 -3.90
CA PRO A 97 0.03 16.80 -5.08
C PRO A 97 -1.33 16.19 -4.77
N LEU A 98 -1.47 15.54 -3.61
CA LEU A 98 -2.71 14.90 -3.17
C LEU A 98 -3.50 15.74 -2.15
N ALA A 99 -3.08 16.96 -1.84
CA ALA A 99 -3.82 17.86 -0.95
C ALA A 99 -5.25 18.08 -1.47
N GLY A 100 -6.25 17.61 -0.71
CA GLY A 100 -7.66 17.67 -1.09
C GLY A 100 -8.04 16.87 -2.35
N VAL A 101 -7.16 15.99 -2.85
CA VAL A 101 -7.41 15.17 -4.04
C VAL A 101 -7.63 13.72 -3.62
N SER A 102 -8.90 13.31 -3.58
CA SER A 102 -9.27 11.91 -3.40
C SER A 102 -9.13 11.15 -4.72
N LEU A 103 -8.33 10.07 -4.71
CA LEU A 103 -8.20 9.17 -5.87
C LEU A 103 -9.09 7.93 -5.74
N GLY A 104 -9.64 7.65 -4.56
CA GLY A 104 -10.48 6.47 -4.30
C GLY A 104 -9.81 5.12 -4.55
N ILE A 105 -8.48 5.08 -4.70
CA ILE A 105 -7.73 3.86 -5.03
C ILE A 105 -7.78 2.92 -3.82
N PRO A 106 -8.17 1.65 -4.00
CA PRO A 106 -8.19 0.71 -2.88
C PRO A 106 -6.77 0.36 -2.42
N VAL A 107 -6.53 0.52 -1.11
CA VAL A 107 -5.27 0.22 -0.45
C VAL A 107 -5.41 -1.03 0.43
N TYR A 108 -4.50 -1.98 0.29
CA TYR A 108 -4.45 -3.22 1.05
C TYR A 108 -3.11 -3.36 1.75
N HIS A 109 -3.07 -4.12 2.85
CA HIS A 109 -1.81 -4.57 3.43
C HIS A 109 -1.40 -5.95 2.88
N ILE A 110 -0.10 -6.22 2.74
CA ILE A 110 0.42 -7.53 2.28
C ILE A 110 -0.01 -8.70 3.19
N PHE A 111 -0.28 -8.41 4.46
CA PHE A 111 -0.76 -9.40 5.44
C PHE A 111 -2.27 -9.64 5.40
N GLU A 112 -3.02 -8.90 4.60
CA GLU A 112 -4.45 -9.18 4.50
C GLU A 112 -4.68 -10.56 3.89
N PRO A 113 -5.61 -11.37 4.43
CA PRO A 113 -5.85 -12.72 3.93
C PRO A 113 -6.15 -12.75 2.42
N GLU A 114 -6.88 -11.75 1.91
CA GLU A 114 -7.19 -11.59 0.49
C GLU A 114 -5.97 -11.33 -0.41
N ILE A 115 -4.87 -10.77 0.13
CA ILE A 115 -3.60 -10.60 -0.60
C ILE A 115 -2.71 -11.82 -0.39
N ARG A 116 -2.56 -12.28 0.86
CA ARG A 116 -1.77 -13.45 1.24
C ARG A 116 -2.19 -14.69 0.46
N ASN A 117 -3.49 -14.94 0.34
CA ASN A 117 -4.04 -16.11 -0.35
C ASN A 117 -3.90 -16.03 -1.88
N GLU A 118 -3.63 -14.86 -2.45
CA GLU A 118 -3.30 -14.74 -3.88
C GLU A 118 -1.82 -15.09 -4.15
N CYS A 119 -0.93 -14.98 -3.16
CA CYS A 119 0.51 -15.22 -3.31
C CYS A 119 0.87 -16.71 -3.26
N ASP A 120 2.00 -17.09 -3.88
CA ASP A 120 2.62 -18.39 -3.62
C ASP A 120 3.02 -18.49 -2.14
N LEU A 121 2.46 -19.51 -1.46
CA LEU A 121 2.63 -19.70 -0.02
C LEU A 121 4.10 -19.86 0.37
N ARG A 122 4.92 -20.56 -0.43
CA ARG A 122 6.33 -20.79 -0.10
C ARG A 122 7.11 -19.49 -0.16
N VAL A 123 6.86 -18.66 -1.18
CA VAL A 123 7.51 -17.35 -1.33
C VAL A 123 7.08 -16.41 -0.20
N TYR A 124 5.80 -16.42 0.16
CA TYR A 124 5.28 -15.62 1.27
C TYR A 124 5.89 -16.05 2.61
N GLU A 125 5.89 -17.35 2.93
CA GLU A 125 6.45 -17.87 4.18
C GLU A 125 7.95 -17.56 4.31
N GLU A 126 8.71 -17.72 3.22
CA GLU A 126 10.15 -17.43 3.20
C GLU A 126 10.45 -15.95 3.47
N ARG A 127 9.59 -15.02 3.01
CA ARG A 127 9.93 -13.59 2.96
C ARG A 127 9.14 -12.70 3.91
N CYS A 128 7.94 -13.09 4.29
CA CYS A 128 7.01 -12.29 5.09
C CYS A 128 6.76 -12.84 6.49
N ALA A 129 6.88 -14.17 6.71
CA ALA A 129 6.42 -14.80 7.95
C ALA A 129 7.12 -14.28 9.22
N ILE A 130 8.42 -13.94 9.14
CA ILE A 130 9.14 -13.41 10.31
C ILE A 130 8.50 -12.09 10.76
N MET A 131 8.25 -11.17 9.83
CA MET A 131 7.64 -9.88 10.16
C MET A 131 6.16 -10.02 10.53
N GLU A 132 5.44 -10.97 9.92
CA GLU A 132 4.07 -11.32 10.30
C GLU A 132 3.98 -11.75 11.79
N MET A 133 5.04 -12.36 12.35
CA MET A 133 5.11 -12.72 13.77
C MET A 133 5.59 -11.57 14.69
N VAL A 134 6.29 -10.58 14.14
CA VAL A 134 6.87 -9.46 14.91
C VAL A 134 5.89 -8.30 15.03
N LEU A 135 5.09 -8.06 13.99
CA LEU A 135 4.21 -6.91 13.88
C LEU A 135 2.82 -7.20 14.46
N ASP A 136 2.10 -6.14 14.85
CA ASP A 136 0.70 -6.24 15.27
C ASP A 136 -0.21 -6.30 14.04
N VAL A 137 -0.15 -7.45 13.36
CA VAL A 137 -0.81 -7.69 12.07
C VAL A 137 -2.30 -7.41 12.13
N ASP A 138 -2.97 -7.87 13.20
CA ASP A 138 -4.41 -7.69 13.36
C ASP A 138 -4.79 -6.20 13.40
N LYS A 139 -4.05 -5.37 14.15
CA LYS A 139 -4.33 -3.93 14.16
C LYS A 139 -4.04 -3.28 12.81
N ILE A 140 -2.92 -3.61 12.17
CA ILE A 140 -2.55 -3.05 10.87
C ILE A 140 -3.61 -3.40 9.81
N VAL A 141 -3.98 -4.67 9.71
CA VAL A 141 -4.98 -5.16 8.74
C VAL A 141 -6.34 -4.53 9.00
N ASN A 142 -6.79 -4.46 10.25
CA ASN A 142 -8.07 -3.88 10.58
C ASN A 142 -8.12 -2.38 10.25
N GLU A 143 -7.05 -1.63 10.52
CA GLU A 143 -7.00 -0.20 10.24
C GLU A 143 -6.97 0.08 8.74
N VAL A 144 -6.08 -0.58 7.98
CA VAL A 144 -6.00 -0.41 6.52
C VAL A 144 -7.32 -0.80 5.86
N ARG A 145 -7.97 -1.87 6.33
CA ARG A 145 -9.29 -2.29 5.86
C ARG A 145 -10.37 -1.25 6.22
N HIS A 146 -10.34 -0.67 7.41
CA HIS A 146 -11.28 0.36 7.84
C HIS A 146 -11.24 1.56 6.89
N ILE A 147 -10.04 2.10 6.65
CA ILE A 147 -9.81 3.21 5.71
C ILE A 147 -10.25 2.83 4.29
N ARG A 148 -9.89 1.63 3.81
CA ARG A 148 -10.31 1.16 2.48
C ARG A 148 -11.83 1.13 2.34
N LEU A 149 -12.57 0.64 3.34
CA LEU A 149 -14.03 0.57 3.29
C LEU A 149 -14.70 1.94 3.38
N GLN A 150 -14.04 2.93 3.96
CA GLN A 150 -14.56 4.30 4.04
C GLN A 150 -14.38 5.08 2.73
N TYR A 151 -13.22 4.94 2.08
CA TYR A 151 -12.81 5.87 1.02
C TYR A 151 -12.59 5.25 -0.35
N ALA A 152 -12.40 3.92 -0.45
CA ALA A 152 -12.21 3.30 -1.75
C ALA A 152 -13.53 3.21 -2.52
N GLN A 153 -13.50 3.53 -3.81
CA GLN A 153 -14.63 3.28 -4.72
C GLN A 153 -14.51 1.85 -5.25
N ILE A 154 -14.99 0.87 -4.46
CA ILE A 154 -14.89 -0.57 -4.73
C ILE A 154 -16.05 -1.08 -5.58
#